data_AF-A0A239P6D9-F1
#
_entry.id   AF-A0A239P6D9-F1
#
_cell.length_a   1.000
_cell.length_b   1.000
_cell.length_c   1.000
_cell.angle_alpha   90.00
_cell.angle_beta   90.00
_cell.angle_gamma   90.00
#
_symmetry.space_group_name_H-M   'P 1'
#
loop_
_entity.id
_entity.type
_entity.pdbx_description
1 polymer ?
#
loop_
_entity_poly.entity_id
_entity_poly.type
_entity_poly.pdbx_seq_one_letter_code
_entity_poly.pdbx_strand_id
1 'polypeptide(L)'
;MAEPSVAADRTDDDRGTAGGGRGPLRRGALLGIGFAVSYGLVLTILSDTFFWFAIPGMLGLVTVVLLAVHLLLHRPFGGAVRFAADGTDRRGPVKYHYRVLFGRYLLLIVVPGVAMTVLPLVVGLRYLGPFVAVGLMTFSLGTRFWLPQIGWVRRCARVLKVYDFELRAPVQKSTLRDQGRRSLTLGTGDSPRMSAREPLYSGRWPKEIDRGVWFAGDDVFGGVLLVPGTGELMFAQPESWAVHDNARQRAGAERRSKAERAGLTRRVV
;
A
#
# COMPACT_ATOMS: atom_id res chain seq x y z
N MET A 1 -5.57 35.35 34.20
CA MET A 1 -6.85 34.84 34.75
C MET A 1 -7.83 34.86 33.59
N ALA A 2 -8.18 33.77 32.90
CA ALA A 2 -8.18 32.35 33.22
C ALA A 2 -7.62 31.51 32.05
N GLU A 3 -7.01 30.37 32.39
CA GLU A 3 -6.65 29.28 31.47
C GLU A 3 -7.90 28.51 31.01
N PRO A 4 -7.98 28.07 29.76
CA PRO A 4 -8.82 26.94 29.38
C PRO A 4 -8.01 25.65 29.35
N SER A 5 -8.19 24.87 30.42
CA SER A 5 -8.12 23.40 30.54
C SER A 5 -7.80 22.65 29.25
N VAL A 6 -6.54 22.20 29.13
CA VAL A 6 -6.12 21.17 28.17
C VAL A 6 -6.49 19.83 28.77
N ALA A 7 -7.56 19.23 28.26
CA ALA A 7 -7.93 17.86 28.56
C ALA A 7 -6.83 16.91 28.03
N ALA A 8 -5.99 16.45 28.94
CA ALA A 8 -5.34 15.17 28.82
C ALA A 8 -6.42 14.07 28.92
N ASP A 9 -6.32 13.07 28.05
CA ASP A 9 -6.71 11.67 28.26
C ASP A 9 -7.44 11.06 27.04
N ARG A 10 -6.65 10.38 26.20
CA ARG A 10 -6.92 8.98 25.91
C ARG A 10 -5.65 8.31 25.42
N THR A 11 -4.99 7.72 26.40
CA THR A 11 -4.14 6.55 26.23
C THR A 11 -4.91 5.47 25.46
N ASP A 12 -4.51 5.23 24.22
CA ASP A 12 -4.82 3.99 23.50
C ASP A 12 -3.47 3.37 23.12
N ASP A 13 -2.68 3.16 24.18
CA ASP A 13 -1.51 2.31 24.15
C ASP A 13 -1.95 0.89 24.52
N ASP A 14 -1.30 -0.07 23.87
CA ASP A 14 -1.11 -1.40 24.42
C ASP A 14 -2.25 -2.43 24.33
N ARG A 15 -2.72 -2.68 23.11
CA ARG A 15 -2.87 -4.09 22.68
C ARG A 15 -1.63 -4.51 21.92
N GLY A 16 -0.54 -4.68 22.67
CA GLY A 16 0.58 -5.54 22.34
C GLY A 16 0.10 -6.94 21.99
N THR A 17 -0.29 -7.14 20.73
CA THR A 17 -0.33 -8.47 20.13
C THR A 17 1.10 -8.86 19.81
N ALA A 18 1.81 -9.30 20.85
CA ALA A 18 2.91 -10.24 20.77
C ALA A 18 2.41 -11.60 20.21
N GLY A 19 1.78 -11.57 19.03
CA GLY A 19 1.41 -12.73 18.24
C GLY A 19 2.52 -13.04 17.25
N GLY A 20 3.68 -13.43 17.77
CA GLY A 20 4.82 -13.85 16.97
C GLY A 20 4.44 -14.98 16.00
N GLY A 21 4.71 -14.77 14.71
CA GLY A 21 4.87 -15.81 13.68
C GLY A 21 3.66 -16.67 13.25
N ARG A 22 2.63 -16.87 14.09
CA ARG A 22 1.55 -17.85 13.84
C ARG A 22 0.41 -17.36 12.94
N GLY A 23 0.24 -16.05 12.81
CA GLY A 23 -0.82 -15.43 12.00
C GLY A 23 -0.79 -15.77 10.50
N PRO A 24 0.33 -15.58 9.77
CA PRO A 24 0.38 -15.83 8.33
C PRO A 24 0.27 -17.32 7.98
N LEU A 25 0.90 -18.20 8.77
CA LEU A 25 0.81 -19.64 8.59
C LEU A 25 -0.62 -20.15 8.83
N ARG A 26 -1.28 -19.70 9.89
CA ARG A 26 -2.68 -20.06 10.17
C ARG A 26 -3.64 -19.56 9.09
N ARG A 27 -3.45 -18.33 8.60
CA ARG A 27 -4.23 -17.79 7.48
C ARG A 27 -4.00 -18.57 6.19
N GLY A 28 -2.75 -18.93 5.90
CA GLY A 28 -2.40 -19.79 4.76
C GLY A 28 -3.05 -21.16 4.87
N ALA A 29 -3.01 -21.80 6.05
CA ALA A 29 -3.67 -23.07 6.30
C ALA A 29 -5.18 -22.99 6.13
N LEU A 30 -5.83 -21.95 6.67
CA LEU A 30 -7.27 -21.74 6.50
C LEU A 30 -7.66 -21.53 5.04
N LEU A 31 -6.88 -20.76 4.27
CA LEU A 31 -7.10 -20.60 2.83
C LEU A 31 -6.90 -21.93 2.09
N GLY A 32 -5.91 -22.73 2.46
CA GLY A 32 -5.66 -24.04 1.88
C GLY A 32 -6.78 -25.03 2.13
N ILE A 33 -7.30 -25.10 3.36
CA ILE A 33 -8.47 -25.92 3.73
C ILE A 33 -9.70 -25.45 2.95
N GLY A 34 -9.96 -24.13 2.94
CA GLY A 34 -11.07 -23.55 2.19
C GLY A 34 -10.99 -23.89 0.70
N PHE A 35 -9.80 -23.77 0.10
CA PHE A 35 -9.57 -24.15 -1.29
C PHE A 35 -9.85 -25.63 -1.54
N ALA A 36 -9.32 -26.53 -0.70
CA ALA A 36 -9.49 -27.97 -0.85
C ALA A 36 -10.97 -28.39 -0.75
N VAL A 37 -11.70 -27.84 0.23
CA VAL A 37 -13.14 -28.10 0.40
C VAL A 37 -13.94 -27.56 -0.79
N SER A 38 -13.69 -26.31 -1.20
CA SER A 38 -14.37 -25.71 -2.35
C SER A 38 -14.08 -26.44 -3.65
N TYR A 39 -12.84 -26.88 -3.86
CA TYR A 39 -12.46 -27.66 -5.04
C TYR A 39 -13.14 -29.04 -5.06
N GLY A 40 -13.18 -29.73 -3.91
CA GLY A 40 -13.91 -30.99 -3.79
C GLY A 40 -15.40 -30.86 -4.12
N LEU A 41 -16.03 -29.75 -3.71
CA LEU A 41 -17.40 -29.41 -4.08
C LEU A 41 -17.55 -29.10 -5.57
N VAL A 42 -16.58 -28.43 -6.21
CA VAL A 42 -16.62 -28.18 -7.67
C VAL A 42 -16.55 -29.48 -8.47
N LEU A 43 -15.79 -30.48 -8.00
CA LEU A 43 -15.68 -31.77 -8.69
C LEU A 43 -17.02 -32.51 -8.81
N THR A 44 -18.04 -32.17 -8.01
CA THR A 44 -19.38 -32.75 -8.16
C THR A 44 -20.07 -32.34 -9.45
N ILE A 45 -19.52 -31.39 -10.22
CA ILE A 45 -19.97 -31.07 -11.59
C ILE A 45 -19.89 -32.27 -12.53
N LEU A 46 -19.04 -33.26 -12.21
CA LEU A 46 -18.91 -34.51 -12.96
C LEU A 46 -20.02 -35.52 -12.64
N SER A 47 -20.91 -35.21 -11.68
CA SER A 47 -22.01 -36.08 -11.27
C SER A 47 -23.35 -35.43 -11.59
N ASP A 48 -24.18 -36.11 -12.37
CA ASP A 48 -25.54 -35.66 -12.71
C ASP A 48 -26.43 -35.52 -11.46
N THR A 49 -26.20 -36.33 -10.42
CA THR A 49 -26.98 -36.31 -9.18
C THR A 49 -26.54 -35.20 -8.23
N PHE A 50 -25.24 -34.91 -8.18
CA PHE A 50 -24.66 -33.98 -7.19
C PHE A 50 -24.22 -32.64 -7.79
N PHE A 51 -24.61 -32.35 -9.03
CA PHE A 51 -24.28 -31.11 -9.73
C PHE A 51 -24.57 -29.84 -8.92
N TRP A 52 -25.67 -29.81 -8.15
CA TRP A 52 -26.04 -28.64 -7.35
C TRP A 52 -24.98 -28.24 -6.30
N PHE A 53 -24.14 -29.18 -5.83
CA PHE A 53 -23.03 -28.89 -4.92
C PHE A 53 -21.86 -28.16 -5.60
N ALA A 54 -21.79 -28.15 -6.93
CA ALA A 54 -20.76 -27.42 -7.67
C ALA A 54 -20.93 -25.90 -7.53
N ILE A 55 -22.17 -25.40 -7.36
CA ILE A 55 -22.45 -23.97 -7.19
C ILE A 55 -21.80 -23.40 -5.92
N PRO A 56 -22.04 -23.93 -4.70
CA PRO A 56 -21.34 -23.47 -3.51
C PRO A 56 -19.83 -23.73 -3.57
N GLY A 57 -19.40 -24.80 -4.26
CA GLY A 57 -17.98 -25.05 -4.54
C GLY A 57 -17.32 -23.92 -5.34
N MET A 58 -17.96 -23.48 -6.44
CA MET A 58 -17.46 -22.38 -7.27
C MET A 58 -17.43 -21.05 -6.51
N LEU A 59 -18.49 -20.73 -5.76
CA LEU A 59 -18.55 -19.52 -4.93
C LEU A 59 -17.48 -19.51 -3.83
N GLY A 60 -17.25 -20.66 -3.19
CA GLY A 60 -16.20 -20.82 -2.19
C GLY A 60 -14.81 -20.62 -2.80
N LEU A 61 -14.55 -21.20 -3.97
CA LEU A 61 -13.26 -21.07 -4.65
C LEU A 61 -13.00 -19.61 -5.09
N VAL A 62 -14.02 -18.92 -5.62
CA VAL A 62 -13.94 -17.48 -5.93
C VAL A 62 -13.61 -16.67 -4.67
N THR A 63 -14.28 -16.97 -3.55
CA THR A 63 -14.08 -16.24 -2.29
C THR A 63 -12.67 -16.45 -1.73
N VAL A 64 -12.16 -17.68 -1.75
CA VAL A 64 -10.79 -18.00 -1.31
C VAL A 64 -9.77 -17.27 -2.19
N VAL A 65 -9.97 -17.26 -3.52
CA VAL A 65 -9.10 -16.54 -4.45
C VAL A 65 -9.13 -15.04 -4.18
N LEU A 66 -10.31 -14.43 -4.04
CA LEU A 66 -10.45 -12.99 -3.75
C LEU A 66 -9.79 -12.63 -2.42
N LEU A 67 -9.98 -13.46 -1.38
CA LEU A 67 -9.37 -13.25 -0.08
C LEU A 67 -7.84 -13.40 -0.14
N ALA A 68 -7.33 -14.41 -0.82
CA ALA A 68 -5.89 -14.62 -1.02
C ALA A 68 -5.26 -13.45 -1.79
N VAL A 69 -5.90 -12.98 -2.86
CA VAL A 69 -5.49 -11.79 -3.62
C VAL A 69 -5.49 -10.57 -2.72
N HIS A 70 -6.56 -10.33 -1.97
CA HIS A 70 -6.66 -9.18 -1.07
C HIS A 70 -5.56 -9.19 0.00
N LEU A 71 -5.28 -10.35 0.59
CA LEU A 71 -4.23 -10.55 1.60
C LEU A 71 -2.83 -10.37 1.02
N LEU A 72 -2.57 -10.89 -0.18
CA LEU A 72 -1.27 -10.74 -0.85
C LEU A 72 -1.04 -9.30 -1.31
N LEU A 73 -2.12 -8.63 -1.72
CA LEU A 73 -2.07 -7.27 -2.24
C LEU A 73 -1.82 -6.25 -1.13
N HIS A 74 -2.56 -6.34 -0.03
CA HIS A 74 -2.36 -5.49 1.15
C HIS A 74 -1.28 -6.02 2.09
N ARG A 75 -0.55 -7.09 1.70
CA ARG A 75 0.57 -7.57 2.49
C ARG A 75 1.59 -6.43 2.57
N PRO A 76 1.84 -5.90 3.76
CA PRO A 76 2.71 -4.75 3.91
C PRO A 76 4.17 -5.18 3.67
N PHE A 77 5.07 -4.22 3.48
CA PHE A 77 6.51 -4.47 3.33
C PHE A 77 7.11 -4.90 4.68
N GLY A 78 6.71 -6.06 5.20
CA GLY A 78 7.20 -6.60 6.45
C GLY A 78 8.42 -7.50 6.21
N GLY A 79 9.59 -7.06 6.67
CA GLY A 79 10.82 -7.85 6.69
C GLY A 79 12.06 -6.96 6.78
N ALA A 80 13.20 -7.53 7.16
CA ALA A 80 14.49 -6.85 7.03
C ALA A 80 14.70 -6.47 5.56
N VAL A 81 14.68 -5.18 5.28
CA VAL A 81 14.87 -4.66 3.92
C VAL A 81 16.31 -4.87 3.47
N ARG A 82 16.48 -5.29 2.22
CA ARG A 82 17.81 -5.56 1.62
C ARG A 82 18.53 -4.28 1.12
N PHE A 83 18.19 -3.14 1.70
CA PHE A 83 18.80 -1.83 1.39
C PHE A 83 18.98 -1.05 2.69
N ALA A 84 19.90 -0.07 2.68
CA ALA A 84 20.14 0.77 3.84
C ALA A 84 18.91 1.68 4.08
N ALA A 85 18.15 1.39 5.13
CA ALA A 85 16.99 2.18 5.55
C ALA A 85 17.37 3.28 6.58
N ASP A 86 18.64 3.66 6.58
CA ASP A 86 19.26 4.68 7.42
C ASP A 86 19.31 6.06 6.73
N GLY A 87 18.58 6.24 5.63
CA GLY A 87 18.54 7.50 4.88
C GLY A 87 19.73 7.73 3.95
N THR A 88 20.77 6.88 3.95
CA THR A 88 21.92 7.04 3.06
C THR A 88 21.61 6.68 1.61
N ASP A 89 20.73 5.68 1.40
CA ASP A 89 20.34 5.21 0.07
C ASP A 89 18.98 5.78 -0.37
N ARG A 90 19.00 6.67 -1.36
CA ARG A 90 17.80 7.27 -1.98
C ARG A 90 17.13 6.36 -3.02
N ARG A 91 17.90 5.46 -3.63
CA ARG A 91 17.45 4.66 -4.79
C ARG A 91 16.98 3.28 -4.38
N GLY A 92 17.61 2.67 -3.38
CA GLY A 92 17.27 1.35 -2.83
C GLY A 92 15.81 1.22 -2.43
N PRO A 93 15.26 2.14 -1.61
CA PRO A 93 13.86 2.09 -1.20
C PRO A 93 12.91 2.04 -2.41
N VAL A 94 13.12 2.94 -3.38
CA VAL A 94 12.28 3.04 -4.58
C VAL A 94 12.39 1.76 -5.44
N LYS A 95 13.62 1.29 -5.69
CA LYS A 95 13.88 0.09 -6.50
C LYS A 95 13.24 -1.14 -5.87
N TYR A 96 13.34 -1.28 -4.55
CA TYR A 96 12.70 -2.36 -3.80
C TYR A 96 11.18 -2.31 -3.93
N HIS A 97 10.56 -1.17 -3.66
CA HIS A 97 9.11 -1.01 -3.75
C HIS A 97 8.60 -1.28 -5.16
N TYR A 98 9.30 -0.76 -6.17
CA TYR A 98 8.96 -1.01 -7.57
C TYR A 98 9.05 -2.50 -7.92
N ARG A 99 10.13 -3.19 -7.52
CA ARG A 99 10.30 -4.63 -7.76
C ARG A 99 9.21 -5.47 -7.10
N VAL A 100 8.88 -5.17 -5.83
CA VAL A 100 7.83 -5.90 -5.10
C VAL A 100 6.46 -5.66 -5.73
N LEU A 101 6.13 -4.40 -6.05
CA LEU A 101 4.86 -4.08 -6.68
C LEU A 101 4.73 -4.74 -8.05
N PHE A 102 5.76 -4.61 -8.88
CA PHE A 102 5.78 -5.20 -10.21
C PHE A 102 5.72 -6.72 -10.17
N GLY A 103 6.47 -7.35 -9.26
CA GLY A 103 6.42 -8.80 -9.05
C GLY A 103 5.03 -9.29 -8.65
N ARG A 104 4.34 -8.58 -7.75
CA ARG A 104 2.95 -8.89 -7.37
C ARG A 104 1.97 -8.69 -8.52
N TYR A 105 2.11 -7.60 -9.28
CA TYR A 105 1.27 -7.36 -10.47
C TYR A 105 1.43 -8.47 -11.51
N LEU A 106 2.68 -8.87 -11.80
CA LEU A 106 2.94 -9.99 -12.71
C LEU A 106 2.32 -11.29 -12.20
N LEU A 107 2.59 -11.65 -10.95
CA LEU A 107 2.16 -12.91 -10.37
C LEU A 107 0.64 -13.01 -10.20
N LEU A 108 -0.03 -11.92 -9.81
CA LEU A 108 -1.44 -11.95 -9.44
C LEU A 108 -2.38 -11.55 -10.57
N ILE A 109 -1.92 -10.73 -11.51
CA ILE A 109 -2.79 -10.17 -12.57
C ILE A 109 -2.35 -10.69 -13.93
N VAL A 110 -1.08 -10.50 -14.31
CA VAL A 110 -0.64 -10.80 -15.68
C VAL A 110 -0.63 -12.30 -15.94
N VAL A 111 0.04 -13.09 -15.09
CA VAL A 111 0.15 -14.55 -15.29
C VAL A 111 -1.23 -15.22 -15.29
N PRO A 112 -2.12 -14.99 -14.29
CA PRO A 112 -3.44 -15.62 -14.29
C PRO A 112 -4.35 -15.08 -15.41
N GLY A 113 -4.32 -13.77 -15.67
CA GLY A 113 -5.12 -13.17 -16.74
C GLY A 113 -4.75 -13.73 -18.11
N VAL A 114 -3.45 -13.79 -18.43
CA VAL A 114 -2.96 -14.39 -19.68
C VAL A 114 -3.28 -15.88 -19.76
N ALA A 115 -3.08 -16.64 -18.67
CA ALA A 115 -3.40 -18.07 -18.66
C ALA A 115 -4.90 -18.31 -18.94
N MET A 116 -5.79 -17.56 -18.29
CA MET A 116 -7.24 -17.67 -18.47
C MET A 116 -7.71 -17.21 -19.86
N THR A 117 -6.96 -16.35 -20.54
CA THR A 117 -7.28 -15.90 -21.91
C THR A 117 -6.69 -16.84 -22.97
N VAL A 118 -5.42 -17.22 -22.86
CA VAL A 118 -4.70 -17.96 -23.90
C VAL A 118 -5.03 -19.45 -23.87
N LEU A 119 -5.14 -20.07 -22.69
CA LEU A 119 -5.35 -21.51 -22.58
C LEU A 119 -6.66 -21.97 -23.26
N PRO A 120 -7.82 -21.32 -23.06
CA PRO A 120 -9.05 -21.65 -23.79
C PRO A 120 -8.91 -21.58 -25.31
N LEU A 121 -8.20 -20.56 -25.81
CA LEU A 121 -8.04 -20.30 -27.23
C LEU A 121 -7.15 -21.35 -27.90
N VAL A 122 -6.08 -21.77 -27.21
CA VAL A 122 -5.13 -22.77 -27.72
C VAL A 122 -5.74 -24.18 -27.71
N VAL A 123 -6.49 -24.54 -26.66
CA VAL A 123 -7.10 -25.89 -26.56
C VAL A 123 -8.36 -26.02 -27.44
N GLY A 124 -8.90 -24.92 -27.97
CA GLY A 124 -10.01 -24.94 -28.93
C GLY A 124 -11.36 -25.34 -28.30
N LEU A 125 -11.47 -25.29 -26.97
CA LEU A 125 -12.66 -25.72 -26.25
C LEU A 125 -13.69 -24.58 -26.23
N ARG A 126 -14.70 -24.67 -27.10
CA ARG A 126 -15.76 -23.64 -27.24
C ARG A 126 -16.49 -23.34 -25.94
N TYR A 127 -16.56 -24.29 -25.00
CA TYR A 127 -17.18 -24.11 -23.68
C TYR A 127 -16.32 -23.32 -22.68
N LEU A 128 -15.05 -23.05 -22.98
CA LEU A 128 -14.19 -22.20 -22.13
C LEU A 128 -14.28 -20.70 -22.48
N GLY A 129 -15.18 -20.30 -23.38
CA GLY A 129 -15.42 -18.89 -23.72
C GLY A 129 -15.57 -17.95 -22.51
N PRO A 130 -16.29 -18.33 -21.43
CA PRO A 130 -16.39 -17.51 -20.23
C PRO A 130 -15.04 -17.22 -19.55
N PHE A 131 -14.06 -18.12 -19.60
CA PHE A 131 -12.73 -17.91 -19.02
C PHE A 131 -11.96 -16.80 -19.73
N VAL A 132 -12.14 -16.66 -21.05
CA VAL A 132 -11.54 -15.57 -21.82
C VAL A 132 -12.04 -14.23 -21.32
N ALA A 133 -13.37 -14.10 -21.12
CA ALA A 133 -13.97 -12.88 -20.57
C ALA A 133 -13.48 -12.59 -19.15
N VAL A 134 -13.41 -13.60 -18.28
CA VAL A 134 -12.88 -13.47 -16.91
C VAL A 134 -11.40 -13.06 -16.90
N GLY A 135 -10.59 -13.63 -17.80
CA GLY A 135 -9.17 -13.28 -17.95
C GLY A 135 -8.99 -11.82 -18.35
N LEU A 136 -9.73 -11.35 -19.35
CA LEU A 136 -9.72 -9.95 -19.79
C LEU A 136 -10.20 -8.98 -18.69
N MET A 137 -11.26 -9.35 -17.97
CA MET A 137 -11.78 -8.56 -16.86
C MET A 137 -10.79 -8.48 -15.70
N THR A 138 -10.16 -9.60 -15.34
CA THR A 138 -9.12 -9.68 -14.30
C THR A 138 -7.92 -8.81 -14.67
N PHE A 139 -7.45 -8.91 -15.91
CA PHE A 139 -6.35 -8.09 -16.41
C PHE A 139 -6.70 -6.60 -16.36
N SER A 140 -7.90 -6.22 -16.82
CA SER A 140 -8.36 -4.82 -16.89
C SER A 140 -8.54 -4.20 -15.50
N LEU A 141 -9.28 -4.88 -14.61
CA LEU A 141 -9.53 -4.40 -13.25
C LEU A 141 -8.26 -4.42 -12.40
N GLY A 142 -7.46 -5.48 -12.51
CA GLY A 142 -6.18 -5.60 -11.83
C GLY A 142 -5.24 -4.47 -12.23
N THR A 143 -5.12 -4.19 -13.53
CA THR A 143 -4.29 -3.08 -14.04
C THR A 143 -4.78 -1.73 -13.53
N ARG A 144 -6.09 -1.48 -13.55
CA ARG A 144 -6.68 -0.24 -13.01
C ARG A 144 -6.37 -0.04 -11.52
N PHE A 145 -6.34 -1.12 -10.75
CA PHE A 145 -6.00 -1.08 -9.32
C PHE A 145 -4.50 -0.80 -9.06
N TRP A 146 -3.61 -1.44 -9.83
CA TRP A 146 -2.16 -1.40 -9.60
C TRP A 146 -1.47 -0.14 -10.16
N LEU A 147 -1.98 0.43 -11.26
CA LEU A 147 -1.40 1.62 -11.87
C LEU A 147 -1.27 2.82 -10.90
N PRO A 148 -2.28 3.14 -10.07
CA PRO A 148 -2.15 4.16 -9.03
C PRO A 148 -1.00 3.90 -8.05
N GLN A 149 -0.81 2.65 -7.60
CA GLN A 149 0.26 2.30 -6.66
C GLN A 149 1.64 2.52 -7.26
N ILE A 150 1.84 2.09 -8.51
CA ILE A 150 3.07 2.35 -9.27
C ILE A 150 3.27 3.86 -9.47
N GLY A 151 2.20 4.60 -9.76
CA GLY A 151 2.21 6.06 -9.85
C GLY A 151 2.71 6.73 -8.57
N TRP A 152 2.27 6.27 -7.40
CA TRP A 152 2.76 6.76 -6.12
C TRP A 152 4.24 6.49 -5.90
N VAL A 153 4.74 5.29 -6.19
CA VAL A 153 6.19 5.01 -6.11
C VAL A 153 6.99 5.90 -7.05
N ARG A 154 6.48 6.16 -8.26
CA ARG A 154 7.14 7.10 -9.21
C ARG A 154 7.16 8.53 -8.69
N ARG A 155 6.12 8.98 -7.97
CA ARG A 155 6.14 10.29 -7.30
C ARG A 155 7.20 10.32 -6.20
N CYS A 156 7.28 9.29 -5.36
CA CYS A 156 8.35 9.20 -4.37
C CYS A 156 9.74 9.24 -5.02
N ALA A 157 9.93 8.49 -6.12
CA ALA A 157 11.16 8.49 -6.88
C ALA A 157 11.52 9.88 -7.43
N ARG A 158 10.53 10.67 -7.85
CA ARG A 158 10.75 12.03 -8.36
C ARG A 158 11.21 12.97 -7.25
N VAL A 159 10.61 12.89 -6.06
CA VAL A 159 11.04 13.70 -4.89
C VAL A 159 12.46 13.33 -4.46
N LEU A 160 12.77 12.04 -4.34
CA LEU A 160 14.09 11.54 -3.92
C LEU A 160 15.23 11.79 -4.92
N LYS A 161 14.92 12.23 -6.14
CA LYS A 161 15.92 12.74 -7.08
C LYS A 161 16.40 14.14 -6.74
N VAL A 162 15.61 14.90 -5.98
CA VAL A 162 15.79 16.33 -5.75
C VAL A 162 16.06 16.65 -4.28
N TYR A 163 15.46 15.89 -3.36
CA TYR A 163 15.60 16.07 -1.93
C TYR A 163 16.41 14.94 -1.30
N ASP A 164 17.14 15.31 -0.26
CA ASP A 164 18.00 14.45 0.54
C ASP A 164 17.22 14.05 1.80
N PHE A 165 17.55 12.91 2.39
CA PHE A 165 16.89 12.47 3.61
C PHE A 165 17.46 13.20 4.83
N GLU A 166 16.55 13.71 5.66
CA GLU A 166 16.84 14.27 6.96
C GLU A 166 16.07 13.47 8.03
N LEU A 167 16.73 13.12 9.12
CA LEU A 167 16.05 12.43 10.22
C LEU A 167 15.12 13.42 10.92
N ARG A 168 13.83 13.07 11.00
CA ARG A 168 12.81 13.82 11.73
C ARG A 168 12.24 12.95 12.84
N ALA A 169 12.44 13.40 14.07
CA ALA A 169 11.90 12.80 15.28
C ALA A 169 11.52 13.93 16.26
N PRO A 170 10.51 13.74 17.12
CA PRO A 170 9.57 12.61 17.17
C PRO A 170 8.54 12.66 16.03
N VAL A 171 7.82 11.56 15.79
CA VAL A 171 6.68 11.52 14.86
C VAL A 171 5.41 11.32 15.66
N GLN A 172 4.52 12.31 15.63
CA GLN A 172 3.23 12.22 16.31
C GLN A 172 2.19 11.65 15.36
N LYS A 173 1.71 10.44 15.64
CA LYS A 173 0.61 9.79 14.91
C LYS A 173 -0.70 10.46 15.31
N SER A 174 -1.50 10.91 14.34
CA SER A 174 -2.79 11.53 14.65
C SER A 174 -3.97 10.63 14.28
N THR A 175 -4.06 10.21 13.02
CA THR A 175 -5.24 9.48 12.52
C THR A 175 -4.87 8.58 11.37
N LEU A 176 -5.45 7.38 11.35
CA LEU A 176 -5.40 6.48 10.22
C LEU A 176 -6.73 6.57 9.45
N ARG A 177 -6.68 6.87 8.16
CA ARG A 177 -7.85 6.97 7.28
C ARG A 177 -7.87 5.80 6.29
N ASP A 178 -9.01 5.65 5.62
CA ASP A 178 -9.18 4.65 4.56
C ASP A 178 -8.15 4.80 3.43
N GLN A 179 -7.91 3.69 2.72
CA GLN A 179 -6.99 3.60 1.58
C GLN A 179 -5.52 3.93 1.91
N GLY A 180 -5.10 3.71 3.16
CA GLY A 180 -3.71 3.89 3.60
C GLY A 180 -3.25 5.36 3.66
N ARG A 181 -4.20 6.30 3.75
CA ARG A 181 -3.92 7.69 4.10
C ARG A 181 -3.77 7.81 5.62
N ARG A 182 -2.83 8.63 6.07
CA ARG A 182 -2.48 8.78 7.48
C ARG A 182 -2.17 10.23 7.77
N SER A 183 -2.64 10.76 8.88
CA SER A 183 -2.23 12.09 9.35
C SER A 183 -1.18 11.92 10.45
N LEU A 184 -0.05 12.62 10.29
CA LEU A 184 1.05 12.64 11.24
C LEU A 184 1.72 14.02 11.27
N THR A 185 2.38 14.34 12.37
CA THR A 185 3.22 15.55 12.50
C THR A 185 4.68 15.13 12.63
N LEU A 186 5.56 15.81 11.88
CA LEU A 186 7.00 15.56 11.86
C LEU A 186 7.71 16.54 12.80
N GLY A 187 8.16 16.08 13.98
CA GLY A 187 8.82 16.91 14.98
C GLY A 187 7.87 17.38 16.10
N THR A 188 8.36 18.34 16.89
CA THR A 188 7.63 19.03 17.97
C THR A 188 7.40 20.51 17.62
N GLY A 189 6.26 21.08 18.03
CA GLY A 189 5.96 22.51 17.85
C GLY A 189 5.14 22.82 16.60
N ASP A 190 5.46 23.92 15.91
CA ASP A 190 4.71 24.47 14.76
C ASP A 190 4.88 23.69 13.43
N SER A 191 5.37 22.45 13.48
CA SER A 191 5.51 21.62 12.29
C SER A 191 4.13 21.29 11.70
N PRO A 192 3.93 21.47 10.38
CA PRO A 192 2.61 21.28 9.79
C PRO A 192 2.20 19.81 9.86
N ARG A 193 0.92 19.59 10.15
CA ARG A 193 0.31 18.26 10.08
C ARG A 193 0.33 17.78 8.63
N MET A 194 0.91 16.60 8.42
CA MET A 194 1.09 15.98 7.11
C MET A 194 0.08 14.86 6.90
N SER A 195 -0.54 14.84 5.72
CA SER A 195 -1.24 13.69 5.17
C SER A 195 -0.25 12.84 4.36
N ALA A 196 0.08 11.66 4.89
CA ALA A 196 0.96 10.68 4.28
C ALA A 196 0.16 9.54 3.64
N ARG A 197 0.62 9.05 2.49
CA ARG A 197 0.03 7.93 1.76
C ARG A 197 1.09 6.90 1.41
N GLU A 198 0.88 5.66 1.86
CA GLU A 198 1.71 4.53 1.46
C GLU A 198 1.29 4.02 0.07
N PRO A 199 2.23 3.72 -0.84
CA PRO A 199 1.91 3.17 -2.17
C PRO A 199 1.12 1.86 -2.16
N LEU A 200 1.25 1.01 -1.12
CA LEU A 200 0.50 -0.24 -1.00
C LEU A 200 -0.90 -0.09 -0.40
N TYR A 201 -1.26 1.11 0.05
CA TYR A 201 -2.53 1.37 0.76
C TYR A 201 -2.73 0.46 1.98
N SER A 202 -1.65 0.14 2.71
CA SER A 202 -1.79 -0.69 3.91
C SER A 202 -2.56 0.09 4.99
N GLY A 203 -3.59 -0.52 5.56
CA GLY A 203 -4.41 0.07 6.61
C GLY A 203 -3.78 -0.05 7.99
N ARG A 204 -2.46 0.14 8.14
CA ARG A 204 -1.75 0.02 9.42
C ARG A 204 -0.64 1.05 9.55
N TRP A 205 -0.17 1.29 10.77
CA TRP A 205 1.07 2.04 10.97
C TRP A 205 2.29 1.13 10.72
N PRO A 206 3.35 1.66 10.08
CA PRO A 206 4.62 0.98 9.97
C PRO A 206 5.18 0.69 11.36
N LYS A 207 5.81 -0.47 11.54
CA LYS A 207 6.58 -0.75 12.77
C LYS A 207 7.76 0.22 12.80
N GLU A 208 8.11 0.73 13.98
CA GLU A 208 9.25 1.64 14.21
C GLU A 208 9.07 3.10 13.77
N ILE A 209 7.90 3.52 13.28
CA ILE A 209 7.65 4.93 12.96
C ILE A 209 7.81 5.87 14.18
N ASP A 210 7.63 5.35 15.40
CA ASP A 210 7.80 6.08 16.66
C ASP A 210 9.25 6.49 16.92
N ARG A 211 10.23 5.81 16.30
CA ARG A 211 11.66 6.14 16.40
C ARG A 211 12.07 7.33 15.53
N GLY A 212 11.11 7.91 14.80
CA GLY A 212 11.37 8.92 13.79
C GLY A 212 11.32 8.35 12.37
N VAL A 213 11.45 9.25 11.41
CA VAL A 213 11.40 8.94 9.98
C VAL A 213 12.43 9.77 9.23
N TRP A 214 12.97 9.20 8.17
CA TRP A 214 13.76 9.95 7.22
C TRP A 214 12.82 10.72 6.28
N PHE A 215 12.83 12.04 6.35
CA PHE A 215 12.02 12.92 5.51
C PHE A 215 12.88 13.54 4.42
N ALA A 216 12.42 13.43 3.17
CA ALA A 216 13.01 14.11 2.03
C ALA A 216 11.95 14.98 1.36
N GLY A 217 12.03 16.29 1.57
CA GLY A 217 11.04 17.23 1.04
C GLY A 217 11.16 18.63 1.63
N ASP A 218 10.03 19.33 1.61
CA ASP A 218 9.88 20.67 2.14
C ASP A 218 8.57 20.73 2.96
N ASP A 219 8.63 21.30 4.16
CA ASP A 219 7.48 21.31 5.09
C ASP A 219 6.23 21.98 4.50
N VAL A 220 6.39 22.90 3.55
CA VAL A 220 5.27 23.67 2.95
C VAL A 220 4.71 22.99 1.69
N PHE A 221 5.53 22.21 0.99
CA PHE A 221 5.15 21.53 -0.27
C PHE A 221 4.90 20.02 -0.09
N GLY A 222 5.41 19.42 0.99
CA GLY A 222 5.41 17.99 1.24
C GLY A 222 6.72 17.30 0.85
N GLY A 223 6.69 15.97 0.82
CA GLY A 223 7.88 15.16 0.58
C GLY A 223 7.63 13.66 0.63
N VAL A 224 8.68 12.93 0.92
CA VAL A 224 8.67 11.48 1.09
C VAL A 224 9.20 11.13 2.47
N LEU A 225 8.52 10.20 3.12
CA LEU A 225 8.92 9.59 4.37
C LEU A 225 9.46 8.19 4.09
N LEU A 226 10.56 7.85 4.74
CA LEU A 226 11.10 6.50 4.82
C LEU A 226 11.19 6.10 6.30
N VAL A 227 10.50 5.03 6.66
CA VAL A 227 10.52 4.52 8.03
C VAL A 227 11.77 3.67 8.25
N PRO A 228 12.59 3.96 9.28
CA PRO A 228 13.76 3.15 9.60
C PRO A 228 13.36 1.71 9.97
N GLY A 229 14.26 0.75 9.69
CA GLY A 229 14.06 -0.67 9.97
C GLY A 229 13.10 -1.40 9.02
N THR A 230 11.89 -0.86 8.81
CA THR A 230 10.88 -1.45 7.90
C THR A 230 11.06 -1.03 6.45
N GLY A 231 11.67 0.13 6.22
CA GLY A 231 11.88 0.69 4.89
C GLY A 231 10.61 1.11 4.18
N GLU A 232 9.46 1.18 4.86
CA GLU A 232 8.18 1.60 4.25
C GLU A 232 8.28 3.05 3.75
N LEU A 233 7.95 3.27 2.47
CA LEU A 233 7.91 4.59 1.84
C LEU A 233 6.49 5.18 1.88
N MET A 234 6.38 6.46 2.22
CA MET A 234 5.11 7.19 2.14
C MET A 234 5.32 8.55 1.47
N PHE A 235 4.38 8.95 0.62
CA PHE A 235 4.35 10.30 0.08
C PHE A 235 3.52 11.18 1.00
N ALA A 236 4.05 12.32 1.44
CA ALA A 236 3.42 13.19 2.43
C ALA A 236 3.21 14.60 1.88
N GLN A 237 2.08 15.22 2.22
CA GLN A 237 1.79 16.63 1.94
C GLN A 237 1.08 17.27 3.14
N PRO A 238 1.20 18.60 3.35
CA PRO A 238 0.44 19.29 4.38
C PRO A 238 -1.06 19.04 4.24
N GLU A 239 -1.70 18.61 5.33
CA GLU A 239 -3.13 18.31 5.36
C GLU A 239 -3.97 19.55 5.02
N SER A 240 -3.57 20.68 5.60
CA SER A 240 -4.14 22.01 5.34
C SER A 240 -3.49 22.69 4.14
N TRP A 241 -3.53 22.03 2.97
CA TRP A 241 -2.85 22.52 1.75
C TRP A 241 -3.14 23.99 1.44
N ALA A 242 -4.40 24.42 1.53
CA ALA A 242 -4.81 25.80 1.22
C ALA A 242 -4.24 26.83 2.23
N VAL A 243 -4.12 26.47 3.51
CA VAL A 243 -3.60 27.37 4.56
C VAL A 243 -2.13 27.73 4.29
N HIS A 244 -1.38 26.81 3.69
CA HIS A 244 0.01 27.03 3.34
C HIS A 244 0.23 27.74 2.00
N ASP A 245 -0.81 28.22 1.31
CA ASP A 245 -0.63 28.85 -0.01
C ASP A 245 0.21 30.11 0.04
N ASN A 246 -0.06 31.00 1.01
CA ASN A 246 0.76 32.18 1.27
C ASN A 246 2.21 31.82 1.58
N ALA A 247 2.44 30.76 2.36
CA ALA A 247 3.78 30.28 2.68
C ALA A 247 4.51 29.73 1.44
N ARG A 248 3.80 29.05 0.52
CA ARG A 248 4.38 28.58 -0.76
C ARG A 248 4.68 29.73 -1.71
N GLN A 249 3.83 30.75 -1.78
CA GLN A 249 4.05 31.93 -2.62
C GLN A 249 5.25 32.75 -2.13
N ARG A 250 5.40 32.89 -0.80
CA ARG A 250 6.54 33.55 -0.17
C ARG A 250 7.81 32.70 -0.15
N ALA A 251 7.74 31.41 -0.49
CA ALA A 251 8.92 30.59 -0.59
C ALA A 251 9.85 31.13 -1.69
N GLY A 252 11.15 31.20 -1.37
CA GLY A 252 12.17 31.67 -2.30
C GLY A 252 12.11 30.94 -3.65
N ALA A 253 12.52 31.62 -4.72
CA ALA A 253 12.45 31.10 -6.09
C ALA A 253 13.14 29.72 -6.22
N GLU A 254 14.25 29.51 -5.52
CA GLU A 254 14.96 28.25 -5.47
C GLU A 254 14.12 27.11 -4.88
N ARG A 255 13.48 27.33 -3.72
CA ARG A 255 12.61 26.34 -3.06
C ARG A 255 11.41 25.98 -3.95
N ARG A 256 10.82 26.97 -4.62
CA ARG A 256 9.72 26.75 -5.57
C ARG A 256 10.16 25.93 -6.79
N SER A 257 11.29 26.26 -7.40
CA SER A 257 11.85 25.49 -8.53
C SER A 257 12.20 24.06 -8.12
N LYS A 258 12.73 23.87 -6.90
CA LYS A 258 13.02 22.55 -6.34
C LYS A 258 11.73 21.72 -6.15
N ALA A 259 10.69 22.33 -5.58
CA ALA A 259 9.38 21.70 -5.41
C ALA A 259 8.71 21.37 -6.75
N GLU A 260 8.87 22.22 -7.76
CA GLU A 260 8.37 21.99 -9.12
C GLU A 260 9.03 20.79 -9.79
N ARG A 261 10.37 20.70 -9.75
CA ARG A 261 11.11 19.53 -10.25
C ARG A 261 10.71 18.23 -9.55
N ALA A 262 10.41 18.31 -8.25
CA ALA A 262 9.90 17.19 -7.45
C ALA A 262 8.42 16.86 -7.73
N GLY A 263 7.68 17.74 -8.41
CA GLY A 263 6.25 17.59 -8.68
C GLY A 263 5.36 17.80 -7.46
N LEU A 264 5.81 18.62 -6.51
CA LEU A 264 5.13 18.91 -5.23
C LEU A 264 4.25 20.17 -5.28
N THR A 265 4.13 20.86 -6.42
CA THR A 265 3.38 22.12 -6.52
C THR A 265 1.86 21.96 -6.54
N ARG A 266 1.35 20.72 -6.64
CA ARG A 266 -0.08 20.41 -6.67
C ARG A 266 -0.44 19.49 -5.51
N ARG A 267 -1.62 19.69 -4.93
CA ARG A 267 -2.20 18.74 -3.99
C ARG A 267 -2.54 17.43 -4.71
N VAL A 268 -2.05 16.32 -4.19
CA VAL A 268 -2.33 14.97 -4.70
C VAL A 268 -2.76 14.01 -3.60
N VAL A 269 -2.49 14.33 -2.33
CA VAL A 269 -2.92 13.53 -1.16
C VAL A 269 -4.21 14.04 -0.56
#